data_AF-A0A6B2SNZ9-F1
#
_entry.id   AF-A0A6B2SNZ9-F1
#
_cell.length_a   1.000
_cell.length_b   1.000
_cell.length_c   1.000
_cell.angle_alpha   90.00
_cell.angle_beta   90.00
_cell.angle_gamma   90.00
#
_symmetry.space_group_name_H-M   'P 1'
#
loop_
_entity.id
_entity.type
_entity.pdbx_description
1 polymer ?
#
loop_
_entity_poly.entity_id
_entity_poly.type
_entity_poly.pdbx_seq_one_letter_code
_entity_poly.pdbx_strand_id
1 'polypeptide(L)' 'MPMPRPARARPLIALPQRYAATTSALRYAAVVTARALADAVYRAGGEPFMMHPGP' A
#
# COMPACT_ATOMS: atom_id res chain seq x y z
N MET A 1 -20.02 28.57 0.39
CA MET A 1 -18.66 28.39 -0.16
C MET A 1 -18.59 26.96 -0.68
N PRO A 2 -18.56 26.72 -2.01
CA PRO A 2 -18.49 25.36 -2.53
C PRO A 2 -17.16 24.72 -2.11
N MET A 3 -17.20 23.50 -1.58
CA MET A 3 -15.97 22.76 -1.25
C MET A 3 -15.17 22.56 -2.54
N PRO A 4 -13.86 22.80 -2.56
CA PRO A 4 -13.05 22.49 -3.73
C PRO A 4 -13.24 21.02 -4.09
N ARG A 5 -13.65 20.77 -5.34
CA ARG A 5 -13.70 19.42 -5.89
C ARG A 5 -12.29 18.88 -5.77
N PRO A 6 -12.05 17.71 -5.14
CA PRO A 6 -10.71 17.20 -5.00
C PRO A 6 -10.07 17.19 -6.39
N ALA A 7 -8.86 17.77 -6.51
CA ALA A 7 -8.02 17.56 -7.67
C ALA A 7 -8.02 16.04 -7.98
N ARG A 8 -7.93 15.64 -9.26
CA ARG A 8 -7.89 14.22 -9.65
C ARG A 8 -6.65 13.54 -9.06
N ALA A 9 -6.70 13.24 -7.77
CA ALA A 9 -5.73 12.46 -7.05
C ALA A 9 -5.97 10.99 -7.42
N ARG A 10 -4.87 10.25 -7.49
CA ARG A 10 -4.87 8.80 -7.72
C ARG A 10 -5.77 8.15 -6.66
N PRO A 11 -6.73 7.28 -7.02
CA PRO A 11 -7.59 6.62 -6.03
C PRO A 11 -6.74 5.85 -5.02
N LEU A 12 -7.00 6.01 -3.72
CA LEU A 12 -6.33 5.23 -2.68
C LEU A 12 -6.83 3.78 -2.73
N ILE A 13 -5.92 2.83 -2.92
CA ILE A 13 -6.21 1.39 -2.98
C ILE A 13 -5.59 0.73 -1.74
N ALA A 14 -6.43 0.23 -0.85
CA ALA A 14 -5.97 -0.46 0.36
C ALA A 14 -5.31 -1.80 0.00
N LEU A 15 -4.07 -1.97 0.46
CA LEU A 15 -3.29 -3.19 0.35
C LEU A 15 -2.92 -3.68 1.76
N PRO A 16 -3.63 -4.69 2.29
CA PRO A 16 -3.20 -5.37 3.50
C PRO A 16 -1.80 -5.92 3.30
N GLN A 17 -0.90 -5.54 4.20
CA GLN A 17 0.46 -6.05 4.20
C GLN A 17 0.49 -7.48 4.76
N ARG A 18 1.62 -8.18 4.61
CA ARG A 18 1.80 -9.54 5.15
C ARG A 18 2.80 -9.53 6.30
N TYR A 19 2.58 -10.38 7.29
CA TYR A 19 3.61 -10.71 8.25
C TYR A 19 4.65 -11.65 7.64
N ALA A 20 5.92 -11.34 7.87
CA ALA A 20 7.05 -12.17 7.52
C ALA A 20 7.83 -12.47 8.79
N ALA A 21 7.87 -13.75 9.19
CA ALA A 21 8.65 -14.18 10.36
C ALA A 21 10.15 -13.90 10.19
N THR A 22 10.64 -13.91 8.95
CA THR A 22 11.99 -13.52 8.57
C THR A 22 11.97 -12.68 7.30
N THR A 23 12.95 -11.79 7.13
CA THR A 23 13.12 -10.99 5.90
C THR A 23 14.61 -10.71 5.73
N SER A 24 15.14 -10.96 4.53
CA SER A 24 16.59 -10.80 4.24
C SER A 24 17.10 -9.37 4.41
N ALA A 25 16.23 -8.37 4.27
CA ALA A 25 16.57 -6.96 4.37
C ALA A 25 16.57 -6.41 5.81
N LEU A 26 16.05 -7.16 6.78
CA LEU A 26 15.81 -6.67 8.15
C LEU A 26 16.37 -7.67 9.16
N ARG A 27 16.78 -7.20 10.34
CA ARG A 27 17.26 -8.10 11.41
C ARG A 27 16.16 -8.83 12.16
N TYR A 28 14.89 -8.47 11.94
CA TYR A 28 13.74 -8.94 12.70
C TYR A 28 12.57 -9.29 11.79
N ALA A 29 11.55 -9.94 12.37
CA ALA A 29 10.25 -10.12 11.74
C ALA A 29 9.66 -8.76 11.32
N ALA A 30 8.89 -8.75 10.24
CA ALA A 30 8.40 -7.51 9.65
C ALA A 30 7.03 -7.64 9.00
N VAL A 31 6.32 -6.52 8.91
CA VAL A 31 5.16 -6.35 8.05
C VAL A 31 5.65 -5.81 6.71
N VAL A 32 5.38 -6.54 5.62
CA VAL A 32 5.92 -6.23 4.29
C VAL A 32 4.84 -6.22 3.22
N THR A 33 5.10 -5.53 2.12
CA THR A 33 4.19 -5.43 0.97
C THR A 33 4.75 -6.21 -0.21
N ALA A 34 3.89 -6.89 -0.98
CA ALA A 34 4.30 -7.50 -2.24
C ALA A 34 4.62 -6.40 -3.27
N ARG A 35 5.90 -6.30 -3.67
CA ARG A 35 6.38 -5.25 -4.59
C ARG A 35 5.61 -5.22 -5.90
N ALA A 36 5.44 -6.37 -6.54
CA ALA A 36 4.74 -6.50 -7.81
C ALA A 36 3.28 -6.00 -7.74
N LEU A 37 2.60 -6.20 -6.59
CA LEU A 37 1.24 -5.73 -6.38
C LEU A 37 1.18 -4.21 -6.22
N ALA A 38 2.05 -3.63 -5.39
CA ALA A 38 2.13 -2.18 -5.24
C ALA A 38 2.47 -1.49 -6.58
N ASP A 39 3.36 -2.08 -7.37
CA ASP A 39 3.69 -1.60 -8.72
C ASP A 39 2.52 -1.69 -9.69
N ALA A 40 1.76 -2.79 -9.66
CA ALA A 40 0.58 -2.93 -10.51
C ALA A 40 -0.47 -1.86 -10.20
N VAL A 41 -0.74 -1.62 -8.90
CA VAL A 41 -1.64 -0.55 -8.45
C VAL A 41 -1.16 0.82 -8.94
N TYR A 42 0.12 1.11 -8.76
CA TYR A 42 0.69 2.36 -9.23
C TYR A 42 0.59 2.49 -10.76
N ARG A 43 0.95 1.47 -11.54
CA ARG A 43 0.87 1.54 -13.00
C ARG A 43 -0.57 1.65 -13.51
N ALA A 44 -1.55 1.14 -12.77
CA ALA A 44 -2.98 1.28 -13.07
C ALA A 44 -3.57 2.67 -12.72
N GLY A 45 -2.77 3.59 -12.17
CA GLY A 45 -3.22 4.93 -11.80
C GLY A 45 -3.80 5.05 -10.37
N GLY A 46 -3.79 3.96 -9.59
CA GLY A 46 -4.18 3.96 -8.19
C GLY A 46 -2.98 4.20 -7.26
N GLU A 47 -3.22 4.80 -6.10
CA GLU A 47 -2.22 5.03 -5.05
C GLU A 47 -2.22 3.87 -4.05
N PRO A 48 -1.12 3.11 -3.91
CA PRO A 48 -1.06 1.99 -2.98
C PRO A 48 -1.07 2.49 -1.54
N PHE A 49 -2.12 2.16 -0.79
CA PHE A 49 -2.25 2.45 0.63
C PHE A 49 -1.92 1.19 1.44
N MET A 50 -0.74 1.17 2.07
CA MET A 50 -0.30 0.04 2.89
C MET A 50 -1.05 0.03 4.22
N MET A 51 -1.81 -1.04 4.46
CA MET A 51 -2.59 -1.26 5.67
C MET A 51 -1.97 -2.41 6.47
N HIS A 52 -1.83 -2.23 7.77
CA HIS A 52 -1.38 -3.30 8.65
C HIS A 52 -2.32 -4.53 8.51
N PRO A 53 -1.78 -5.76 8.42
CA PRO A 53 -2.60 -6.98 8.36
C PRO A 53 -3.60 -7.04 9.53
N GLY A 54 -4.78 -7.61 9.28
CA GLY A 54 -5.70 -7.97 10.36
C GLY A 54 -5.10 -9.03 11.30
N PRO A 55 -5.81 -9.35 12.40
CA PRO A 55 -5.42 -10.42 13.31
C PRO A 55 -5.30 -11.78 12.60
#